data_AF-A0A8B9L593-F1
#
_entry.id   AF-A0A8B9L593-F1
#
_cell.length_a   1.000
_cell.length_b   1.000
_cell.length_c   1.000
_cell.angle_alpha   90.00
_cell.angle_beta   90.00
_cell.angle_gamma   90.00
#
_symmetry.space_group_name_H-M   'P 1'
#
loop_
_entity.id
_entity.type
_entity.pdbx_description
1 polymer ?
#
loop_
_entity_poly.entity_id
_entity_poly.type
_entity_poly.pdbx_seq_one_letter_code
_entity_poly.pdbx_strand_id
1 'polypeptide(L)'
;WIHSYALDVYNSDGTPLTQSQIHAQLCRIRSQSWKTDKEPMGILTSEHRHTWGQAYNRLLQDRINKDSVRLIEKGLFTLCLDSPVMRISDEKYASRMAAQILHGGGTYSNSGNRWFDKTLQFVVGEDGSWGLLYEQATAEGPPIATLLDHILQFCKKPDTVRAPLVPLPMPKKLYFYIDPAIKWDIEMAKQNLDILINDLDITCFNFQRFGKEFPKKLRFSPNSFIQMAIQLAYYRSDAVSVQALHGQGIDRHLLGLKLQAIEEGLSIPRMFMDTAYGLATHWKLRTGQVPTNTDSVMCFGPLVPDGYAVCYNPQPDHVHFSVTAFNCCEDTNAEKLAVTLESTLQDLQDLLQPAV
;
A
#
# COMPACT_ATOMS: atom_id res chain seq x y z
N TRP A 1 -19.11 -0.69 3.24
CA TRP A 1 -19.48 0.43 4.14
C TRP A 1 -18.86 1.71 3.60
N ILE A 2 -19.55 2.86 3.49
CA ILE A 2 -19.00 4.09 2.83
C ILE A 2 -19.29 5.40 3.57
N HIS A 3 -19.79 5.31 4.82
CA HIS A 3 -20.10 6.49 5.63
C HIS A 3 -18.90 6.85 6.49
N SER A 4 -18.52 8.13 6.52
CA SER A 4 -17.42 8.62 7.35
C SER A 4 -17.92 9.21 8.67
N TYR A 5 -17.18 8.98 9.75
CA TYR A 5 -17.48 9.49 11.09
C TYR A 5 -16.20 10.05 11.72
N ALA A 6 -16.35 11.13 12.49
CA ALA A 6 -15.32 11.61 13.40
C ALA A 6 -15.56 11.02 14.79
N LEU A 7 -14.53 10.36 15.32
CA LEU A 7 -14.51 9.76 16.65
C LEU A 7 -13.39 10.40 17.46
N ASP A 8 -13.76 11.09 18.54
CA ASP A 8 -12.79 11.55 19.52
C ASP A 8 -12.25 10.36 20.30
N VAL A 9 -10.92 10.26 20.40
CA VAL A 9 -10.21 9.16 21.09
C VAL A 9 -9.56 9.59 22.40
N TYR A 10 -9.77 10.85 22.80
CA TYR A 10 -9.35 11.41 24.07
C TYR A 10 -10.55 12.00 24.81
N ASN A 11 -10.58 11.83 26.13
CA ASN A 11 -11.52 12.47 27.03
C ASN A 11 -11.19 13.97 27.18
N SER A 12 -12.12 14.74 27.74
CA SER A 12 -11.93 16.19 27.97
C SER A 12 -10.80 16.53 28.94
N ASP A 13 -10.36 15.58 29.76
CA ASP A 13 -9.21 15.71 30.67
C ASP A 13 -7.86 15.36 30.01
N GLY A 14 -7.87 15.00 28.72
CA GLY A 14 -6.69 14.62 27.95
C GLY A 14 -6.29 13.14 28.08
N THR A 15 -7.03 12.33 28.84
CA THR A 15 -6.77 10.88 28.93
C THR A 15 -7.29 10.14 27.69
N PRO A 16 -6.60 9.10 27.20
CA PRO A 16 -7.09 8.32 26.06
C PRO A 16 -8.33 7.49 26.44
N LEU A 17 -9.22 7.27 25.47
CA LEU A 17 -10.32 6.33 25.63
C LEU A 17 -9.79 4.90 25.79
N THR A 18 -10.45 4.14 26.67
CA THR A 18 -10.17 2.72 26.88
C THR A 18 -10.66 1.87 25.70
N GLN A 19 -10.15 0.64 25.55
CA GLN A 19 -10.55 -0.29 24.50
C GLN A 19 -12.07 -0.55 24.51
N SER A 20 -12.65 -0.73 25.70
CA SER A 20 -14.10 -0.93 25.86
C SER A 20 -14.92 0.29 25.41
N GLN A 21 -14.44 1.51 25.69
CA GLN A 21 -15.09 2.74 25.25
C GLN A 21 -15.02 2.89 23.72
N ILE A 22 -13.86 2.64 23.11
CA ILE A 22 -13.69 2.67 21.65
C ILE A 22 -14.58 1.63 20.99
N HIS A 23 -14.60 0.39 21.51
CA HIS A 23 -15.46 -0.68 20.99
C HIS A 23 -16.94 -0.29 21.01
N ALA A 24 -17.43 0.28 22.12
CA ALA A 24 -18.81 0.77 22.20
C ALA A 24 -19.12 1.86 21.16
N GLN A 25 -18.18 2.77 20.90
CA GLN A 25 -18.31 3.81 19.88
C GLN A 25 -18.30 3.24 18.46
N LEU A 26 -17.47 2.21 18.18
CA LEU A 26 -17.46 1.51 16.89
C LEU A 26 -18.78 0.74 16.66
N CYS A 27 -19.34 0.10 17.69
CA CYS A 27 -20.67 -0.52 17.59
C CYS A 27 -21.76 0.50 17.25
N ARG A 28 -21.70 1.69 17.86
CA ARG A 28 -22.60 2.81 17.54
C ARG A 28 -22.45 3.26 16.09
N ILE A 29 -21.23 3.43 15.59
CA ILE A 29 -20.96 3.76 14.18
C ILE A 29 -21.56 2.70 13.25
N ARG A 30 -21.26 1.41 13.50
CA ARG A 30 -21.77 0.29 12.71
C ARG A 30 -23.30 0.27 12.65
N SER A 31 -23.96 0.52 13.79
CA SER A 31 -25.43 0.57 13.87
C SER A 31 -26.07 1.69 13.03
N GLN A 32 -25.32 2.75 12.72
CA GLN A 32 -25.79 3.89 11.93
C GLN A 32 -25.39 3.84 10.45
N SER A 33 -24.49 2.93 10.07
CA SER A 33 -23.92 2.84 8.73
C SER A 33 -24.42 1.63 7.90
N TRP A 34 -25.44 0.91 8.36
CA TRP A 34 -25.90 -0.35 7.73
C TRP A 34 -26.46 -0.20 6.31
N LYS A 35 -26.92 1.01 5.93
CA LYS A 35 -27.41 1.27 4.57
C LYS A 35 -26.25 1.60 3.63
N THR A 36 -26.19 0.92 2.49
CA THR A 36 -25.25 1.18 1.39
C THR A 36 -25.84 2.13 0.35
N ASP A 37 -26.63 3.12 0.79
CA ASP A 37 -27.43 4.01 -0.05
C ASP A 37 -26.76 5.35 -0.36
N LYS A 38 -25.47 5.49 -0.06
CA LYS A 38 -24.72 6.74 -0.24
C LYS A 38 -23.75 6.65 -1.41
N GLU A 39 -23.28 7.81 -1.84
CA GLU A 39 -22.22 7.87 -2.82
C GLU A 39 -20.85 7.66 -2.15
N PRO A 40 -19.94 6.91 -2.79
CA PRO A 40 -18.61 6.63 -2.25
C PRO A 40 -17.68 7.84 -2.40
N MET A 41 -17.87 8.89 -1.60
CA MET A 41 -17.07 10.12 -1.68
C MET A 41 -15.56 9.90 -1.64
N GLY A 42 -15.13 8.87 -0.90
CA GLY A 42 -13.74 8.47 -0.79
C GLY A 42 -13.07 8.11 -2.12
N ILE A 43 -13.84 7.61 -3.09
CA ILE A 43 -13.28 7.17 -4.37
C ILE A 43 -12.70 8.32 -5.20
N LEU A 44 -13.16 9.56 -4.98
CA LEU A 44 -12.59 10.74 -5.63
C LEU A 44 -11.09 10.89 -5.36
N THR A 45 -10.61 10.40 -4.21
CA THR A 45 -9.20 10.50 -3.83
C THR A 45 -8.30 9.51 -4.57
N SER A 46 -8.85 8.54 -5.31
CA SER A 46 -8.07 7.62 -6.17
C SER A 46 -7.83 8.14 -7.59
N GLU A 47 -8.39 9.29 -7.93
CA GLU A 47 -8.26 9.88 -9.26
C GLU A 47 -6.84 10.36 -9.59
N HIS A 48 -6.61 10.59 -10.88
CA HIS A 48 -5.41 11.29 -11.32
C HIS A 48 -5.28 12.63 -10.58
N ARG A 49 -4.09 12.95 -10.06
CA ARG A 49 -3.87 14.08 -9.13
C ARG A 49 -4.37 15.42 -9.66
N HIS A 50 -4.27 15.65 -10.97
CA HIS A 50 -4.81 16.86 -11.59
C HIS A 50 -6.35 16.90 -11.55
N THR A 51 -7.00 15.80 -11.94
CA THR A 51 -8.47 15.66 -11.94
C THR A 51 -9.01 15.74 -10.52
N TRP A 52 -8.37 15.01 -9.59
CA TRP A 52 -8.70 15.10 -8.18
C TRP A 52 -8.52 16.51 -7.63
N GLY A 53 -7.44 17.22 -7.97
CA GLY A 53 -7.22 18.60 -7.52
C GLY A 53 -8.34 19.55 -7.96
N GLN A 54 -8.89 19.38 -9.16
CA GLN A 54 -10.05 20.15 -9.62
C GLN A 54 -11.33 19.78 -8.87
N ALA A 55 -11.62 18.48 -8.73
CA ALA A 55 -12.80 17.99 -8.01
C ALA A 55 -12.75 18.36 -6.51
N TYR A 56 -11.58 18.32 -5.88
CA TYR A 56 -11.34 18.74 -4.50
C TYR A 56 -11.64 20.24 -4.32
N ASN A 57 -11.16 21.11 -5.21
CA ASN A 57 -11.46 22.54 -5.15
C ASN A 57 -12.96 22.81 -5.26
N ARG A 58 -13.68 22.07 -6.10
CA ARG A 58 -15.15 22.14 -6.22
C ARG A 58 -15.83 21.64 -4.95
N LEU A 59 -15.40 20.50 -4.42
CA LEU A 59 -15.91 19.91 -3.18
C LEU A 59 -15.85 20.92 -2.01
N LEU A 60 -14.76 21.69 -1.91
CA LEU A 60 -14.55 22.70 -0.86
C LEU A 60 -15.39 23.98 -0.99
N GLN A 61 -16.11 24.18 -2.10
CA GLN A 61 -16.99 25.35 -2.26
C GLN A 61 -18.19 25.30 -1.32
N ASP A 62 -18.69 24.10 -1.02
CA ASP A 62 -19.75 23.90 -0.03
C ASP A 62 -19.18 23.85 1.40
N ARG A 63 -19.86 24.52 2.33
CA ARG A 63 -19.41 24.63 3.72
C ARG A 63 -19.46 23.29 4.47
N ILE A 64 -20.48 22.47 4.23
CA ILE A 64 -20.65 21.18 4.90
C ILE A 64 -19.55 20.22 4.43
N ASN A 65 -19.31 20.18 3.12
CA ASN A 65 -18.21 19.41 2.53
C ASN A 65 -16.86 19.83 3.10
N LYS A 66 -16.57 21.13 3.12
CA LYS A 66 -15.32 21.68 3.66
C LYS A 66 -15.09 21.31 5.12
N ASP A 67 -16.12 21.39 5.96
CA ASP A 67 -16.02 21.01 7.37
C ASP A 67 -15.76 19.50 7.55
N SER A 68 -16.41 18.66 6.73
CA SER A 68 -16.20 17.20 6.71
C SER A 68 -14.78 16.83 6.24
N VAL A 69 -14.31 17.40 5.13
CA VAL A 69 -12.96 17.17 4.59
C VAL A 69 -11.90 17.59 5.61
N ARG A 70 -12.06 18.75 6.24
CA ARG A 70 -11.13 19.25 7.26
C ARG A 70 -11.01 18.31 8.46
N LEU A 71 -12.10 17.66 8.87
CA LEU A 71 -12.06 16.67 9.95
C LEU A 71 -11.31 15.40 9.52
N ILE A 72 -11.48 14.96 8.28
CA ILE A 72 -10.72 13.83 7.72
C ILE A 72 -9.23 14.15 7.69
N GLU A 73 -8.85 15.32 7.16
CA GLU A 73 -7.46 15.77 7.06
C GLU A 73 -6.79 15.89 8.43
N LYS A 74 -7.49 16.46 9.42
CA LYS A 74 -6.98 16.65 10.79
C LYS A 74 -7.03 15.41 11.68
N GLY A 75 -7.79 14.38 11.32
CA GLY A 75 -7.88 13.15 12.10
C GLY A 75 -6.49 12.52 12.31
N LEU A 76 -6.29 11.75 13.38
CA LEU A 76 -4.98 11.12 13.63
C LEU A 76 -4.63 10.08 12.56
N PHE A 77 -5.61 9.24 12.22
CA PHE A 77 -5.55 8.23 11.16
C PHE A 77 -7.00 7.86 10.79
N THR A 78 -7.18 7.08 9.73
CA THR A 78 -8.49 6.51 9.36
C THR A 78 -8.53 5.03 9.69
N LEU A 79 -9.67 4.56 10.20
CA LEU A 79 -9.98 3.13 10.36
C LEU A 79 -11.09 2.75 9.36
N CYS A 80 -10.76 1.90 8.40
CA CYS A 80 -11.66 1.38 7.38
C CYS A 80 -12.22 0.03 7.84
N LEU A 81 -13.53 -0.01 8.13
CA LEU A 81 -14.25 -1.25 8.45
C LEU A 81 -14.84 -1.83 7.17
N ASP A 82 -14.18 -2.86 6.64
CA ASP A 82 -14.44 -3.39 5.31
C ASP A 82 -15.51 -4.48 5.29
N SER A 83 -16.34 -4.44 4.25
CA SER A 83 -17.28 -5.51 3.95
C SER A 83 -16.53 -6.75 3.45
N PRO A 84 -17.06 -7.97 3.67
CA PRO A 84 -16.40 -9.19 3.25
C PRO A 84 -16.26 -9.22 1.73
N VAL A 85 -15.08 -9.62 1.24
CA VAL A 85 -14.81 -9.81 -0.18
C VAL A 85 -15.13 -11.26 -0.56
N MET A 86 -15.69 -11.47 -1.76
CA MET A 86 -16.08 -12.80 -2.24
C MET A 86 -14.90 -13.78 -2.18
N ARG A 87 -15.12 -14.93 -1.53
CA ARG A 87 -14.12 -16.02 -1.43
C ARG A 87 -14.22 -16.91 -2.67
N ILE A 88 -13.25 -16.78 -3.57
CA ILE A 88 -13.20 -17.56 -4.82
C ILE A 88 -12.30 -18.80 -4.64
N SER A 89 -11.09 -18.62 -4.12
CA SER A 89 -10.15 -19.71 -3.78
C SER A 89 -9.22 -19.33 -2.62
N ASP A 90 -8.73 -20.35 -1.91
CA ASP A 90 -7.77 -20.19 -0.81
C ASP A 90 -6.34 -19.92 -1.32
N GLU A 91 -5.96 -20.50 -2.46
CA GLU A 91 -4.61 -20.33 -3.05
C GLU A 91 -4.26 -18.86 -3.34
N LYS A 92 -5.24 -18.07 -3.80
CA LYS A 92 -5.04 -16.64 -4.09
C LYS A 92 -5.46 -15.72 -2.94
N TYR A 93 -5.64 -16.24 -1.72
CA TYR A 93 -6.08 -15.43 -0.58
C TYR A 93 -5.14 -14.25 -0.27
N ALA A 94 -3.83 -14.49 -0.24
CA ALA A 94 -2.84 -13.44 0.04
C ALA A 94 -2.86 -12.33 -1.01
N SER A 95 -2.88 -12.67 -2.30
CA SER A 95 -3.00 -11.69 -3.39
C SER A 95 -4.28 -10.87 -3.31
N ARG A 96 -5.41 -11.51 -2.99
CA ARG A 96 -6.70 -10.81 -2.80
C ARG A 96 -6.67 -9.86 -1.61
N MET A 97 -6.06 -10.27 -0.50
CA MET A 97 -5.87 -9.39 0.66
C MET A 97 -5.02 -8.19 0.26
N ALA A 98 -3.89 -8.40 -0.42
CA ALA A 98 -3.05 -7.31 -0.92
C ALA A 98 -3.84 -6.33 -1.81
N ALA A 99 -4.65 -6.83 -2.75
CA ALA A 99 -5.53 -6.02 -3.60
C ALA A 99 -6.56 -5.20 -2.78
N GLN A 100 -7.19 -5.83 -1.79
CA GLN A 100 -8.15 -5.17 -0.91
C GLN A 100 -7.50 -4.04 -0.09
N ILE A 101 -6.29 -4.26 0.45
CA ILE A 101 -5.57 -3.23 1.20
C ILE A 101 -5.09 -2.12 0.29
N LEU A 102 -4.52 -2.46 -0.87
CA LEU A 102 -3.89 -1.52 -1.80
C LEU A 102 -4.91 -0.57 -2.44
N HIS A 103 -6.02 -1.10 -2.94
CA HIS A 103 -6.98 -0.31 -3.72
C HIS A 103 -8.45 -0.57 -3.35
N GLY A 104 -8.76 -1.49 -2.44
CA GLY A 104 -10.13 -1.75 -1.97
C GLY A 104 -10.96 -2.70 -2.85
N GLY A 105 -10.36 -3.26 -3.90
CA GLY A 105 -10.99 -4.30 -4.73
C GLY A 105 -12.10 -3.84 -5.70
N GLY A 106 -12.24 -2.53 -5.95
CA GLY A 106 -13.13 -1.99 -6.98
C GLY A 106 -14.28 -1.15 -6.44
N THR A 107 -14.96 -0.44 -7.35
CA THR A 107 -16.08 0.46 -7.06
C THR A 107 -17.20 -0.19 -6.24
N TYR A 108 -17.53 -1.45 -6.55
CA TYR A 108 -18.61 -2.21 -5.90
C TYR A 108 -18.14 -2.98 -4.65
N SER A 109 -16.86 -2.87 -4.31
CA SER A 109 -16.24 -3.52 -3.15
C SER A 109 -15.98 -2.50 -2.04
N ASN A 110 -14.72 -2.31 -1.63
CA ASN A 110 -14.32 -1.45 -0.52
C ASN A 110 -13.53 -0.21 -0.96
N SER A 111 -13.33 0.04 -2.25
CA SER A 111 -12.58 1.20 -2.73
C SER A 111 -13.18 2.55 -2.31
N GLY A 112 -14.51 2.62 -2.24
CA GLY A 112 -15.23 3.78 -1.71
C GLY A 112 -15.09 3.97 -0.19
N ASN A 113 -14.58 2.97 0.53
CA ASN A 113 -14.35 2.97 1.98
C ASN A 113 -12.92 3.41 2.33
N ARG A 114 -12.37 4.35 1.56
CA ARG A 114 -10.99 4.83 1.67
C ARG A 114 -10.96 6.36 1.58
N TRP A 115 -9.86 6.95 2.01
CA TRP A 115 -9.51 8.33 1.72
C TRP A 115 -8.01 8.36 1.43
N PHE A 116 -7.61 8.16 0.18
CA PHE A 116 -6.23 7.90 -0.24
C PHE A 116 -5.25 9.03 0.07
N ASP A 117 -5.71 10.28 0.24
CA ASP A 117 -4.87 11.37 0.74
C ASP A 117 -4.49 11.25 2.23
N LYS A 118 -5.15 10.35 2.98
CA LYS A 118 -4.86 10.17 4.40
C LYS A 118 -3.58 9.38 4.58
N THR A 119 -2.64 9.97 5.34
CA THR A 119 -1.33 9.39 5.64
C THR A 119 -1.38 7.96 6.18
N LEU A 120 -2.27 7.66 7.12
CA LEU A 120 -2.42 6.32 7.70
C LEU A 120 -3.88 5.88 7.64
N GLN A 121 -4.13 4.73 7.01
CA GLN A 121 -5.43 4.09 6.92
C GLN A 121 -5.30 2.62 7.34
N PHE A 122 -5.79 2.29 8.53
CA PHE A 122 -5.88 0.91 8.99
C PHE A 122 -7.15 0.29 8.42
N VAL A 123 -7.02 -0.87 7.80
CA VAL A 123 -8.14 -1.60 7.21
C VAL A 123 -8.37 -2.87 8.02
N VAL A 124 -9.63 -3.11 8.38
CA VAL A 124 -10.07 -4.32 9.09
C VAL A 124 -11.33 -4.84 8.40
N GLY A 125 -11.23 -6.01 7.79
CA GLY A 125 -12.34 -6.69 7.13
C GLY A 125 -13.15 -7.57 8.08
N GLU A 126 -14.44 -7.71 7.81
CA GLU A 126 -15.33 -8.62 8.55
C GLU A 126 -14.90 -10.10 8.44
N ASP A 127 -14.13 -10.47 7.43
CA ASP A 127 -13.60 -11.81 7.21
C ASP A 127 -12.30 -12.11 7.99
N GLY A 128 -11.82 -11.16 8.79
CA GLY A 128 -10.57 -11.24 9.54
C GLY A 128 -9.34 -10.71 8.82
N SER A 129 -9.48 -10.29 7.55
CA SER A 129 -8.41 -9.60 6.83
C SER A 129 -8.08 -8.27 7.51
N TRP A 130 -6.81 -7.88 7.47
CA TRP A 130 -6.37 -6.59 7.98
C TRP A 130 -5.16 -6.09 7.21
N GLY A 131 -4.91 -4.79 7.28
CA GLY A 131 -3.72 -4.19 6.71
C GLY A 131 -3.61 -2.71 7.00
N LEU A 132 -2.54 -2.11 6.48
CA LEU A 132 -2.27 -0.68 6.58
C LEU A 132 -1.96 -0.15 5.20
N LEU A 133 -2.73 0.85 4.79
CA LEU A 133 -2.46 1.66 3.62
C LEU A 133 -1.90 3.01 4.09
N TYR A 134 -0.84 3.49 3.46
CA TYR A 134 -0.22 4.75 3.82
C TYR A 134 0.19 5.56 2.60
N GLU A 135 0.21 6.89 2.76
CA GLU A 135 0.59 7.83 1.70
C GLU A 135 2.11 8.07 1.73
N GLN A 136 2.79 7.75 0.64
CA GLN A 136 4.25 7.63 0.59
C GLN A 136 4.97 8.98 0.67
N ALA A 137 4.33 10.12 0.36
CA ALA A 137 5.01 11.42 0.45
C ALA A 137 5.42 11.78 1.89
N THR A 138 4.84 11.13 2.90
CA THR A 138 5.06 11.45 4.32
C THR A 138 6.07 10.56 5.04
N ALA A 139 6.23 9.31 4.61
CA ALA A 139 7.08 8.34 5.29
C ALA A 139 7.52 7.22 4.34
N GLU A 140 8.68 6.63 4.64
CA GLU A 140 9.17 5.41 3.99
C GLU A 140 8.67 4.15 4.71
N GLY A 141 8.89 2.98 4.11
CA GLY A 141 8.45 1.70 4.66
C GLY A 141 8.94 1.36 6.09
N PRO A 142 10.22 1.57 6.46
CA PRO A 142 10.73 1.13 7.76
C PRO A 142 10.07 1.81 9.00
N PRO A 143 9.81 3.13 9.01
CA PRO A 143 8.99 3.76 10.05
C PRO A 143 7.59 3.14 10.18
N ILE A 144 6.93 2.85 9.05
CA ILE A 144 5.60 2.24 9.00
C ILE A 144 5.62 0.81 9.56
N ALA A 145 6.63 0.02 9.18
CA ALA A 145 6.86 -1.33 9.72
C ALA A 145 7.08 -1.32 11.24
N THR A 146 7.87 -0.36 11.73
CA THR A 146 8.14 -0.20 13.17
C THR A 146 6.87 0.17 13.95
N LEU A 147 6.05 1.07 13.40
CA LEU A 147 4.75 1.42 13.96
C LEU A 147 3.82 0.20 14.01
N LEU A 148 3.77 -0.58 12.94
CA LEU A 148 2.93 -1.77 12.85
C LEU A 148 3.34 -2.84 13.87
N ASP A 149 4.64 -3.12 13.99
CA ASP A 149 5.18 -4.04 15.01
C ASP A 149 4.78 -3.61 16.42
N HIS A 150 4.90 -2.31 16.74
CA HIS A 150 4.50 -1.77 18.03
C HIS A 150 3.00 -1.96 18.30
N ILE A 151 2.15 -1.65 17.32
CA ILE A 151 0.69 -1.80 17.44
C ILE A 151 0.32 -3.27 17.69
N LEU A 152 0.87 -4.19 16.91
CA LEU A 152 0.54 -5.61 17.04
C LEU A 152 1.06 -6.22 18.33
N GLN A 153 2.22 -5.79 18.81
CA GLN A 153 2.71 -6.14 20.15
C GLN A 153 1.80 -5.60 21.25
N PHE A 154 1.28 -4.38 21.09
CA PHE A 154 0.32 -3.80 22.03
C PHE A 154 -0.99 -4.61 22.06
N CYS A 155 -1.53 -5.01 20.91
CA CYS A 155 -2.75 -5.82 20.81
C CYS A 155 -2.66 -7.19 21.49
N LYS A 156 -1.45 -7.73 21.72
CA LYS A 156 -1.23 -8.99 22.44
C LYS A 156 -1.31 -8.84 23.97
N LYS A 157 -1.24 -7.62 24.50
CA LYS A 157 -1.27 -7.37 25.94
C LYS A 157 -2.72 -7.46 26.45
N PRO A 158 -2.98 -8.10 27.61
CA PRO A 158 -4.32 -8.16 28.16
C PRO A 158 -4.80 -6.76 28.58
N ASP A 159 -6.05 -6.44 28.27
CA ASP A 159 -6.69 -5.22 28.77
C ASP A 159 -6.95 -5.38 30.26
N THR A 160 -6.27 -4.56 31.06
CA THR A 160 -6.36 -4.56 32.52
C THR A 160 -7.07 -3.32 33.06
N VAL A 161 -7.39 -2.36 32.18
CA VAL A 161 -7.95 -1.07 32.58
C VAL A 161 -9.47 -1.14 32.53
N ARG A 162 -10.13 -1.03 33.68
CA ARG A 162 -11.59 -0.89 33.70
C ARG A 162 -11.99 0.46 33.13
N ALA A 163 -12.88 0.43 32.15
CA ALA A 163 -13.46 1.64 31.58
C ALA A 163 -14.22 2.43 32.65
N PRO A 164 -13.98 3.74 32.79
CA PRO A 164 -14.81 4.57 33.64
C PRO A 164 -16.22 4.67 33.05
N LEU A 165 -17.24 4.64 33.91
CA LEU A 165 -18.66 4.73 33.54
C LEU A 165 -19.06 6.18 33.20
N VAL A 166 -18.37 6.78 32.22
CA VAL A 166 -18.65 8.14 31.74
C VAL A 166 -19.45 8.05 30.44
N PRO A 167 -20.57 8.80 30.30
CA PRO A 167 -21.32 8.86 29.04
C PRO A 167 -20.44 9.40 27.91
N LEU A 168 -20.28 8.62 26.84
CA LEU A 168 -19.54 9.04 25.65
C LEU A 168 -20.48 9.75 24.65
N PRO A 169 -20.06 10.88 24.06
CA PRO A 169 -20.82 11.56 23.02
C PRO A 169 -20.94 10.67 21.77
N MET A 170 -22.00 10.89 20.99
CA MET A 170 -22.20 10.14 19.75
C MET A 170 -21.13 10.53 18.72
N PRO A 171 -20.49 9.58 18.02
CA PRO A 171 -19.55 9.90 16.94
C PRO A 171 -20.21 10.78 15.89
N LYS A 172 -19.53 11.86 15.49
CA LYS A 172 -20.08 12.84 14.56
C LYS A 172 -20.04 12.28 13.14
N LYS A 173 -21.22 12.03 12.56
CA LYS A 173 -21.34 11.64 11.15
C LYS A 173 -20.87 12.79 10.25
N LEU A 174 -20.04 12.48 9.27
CA LEU A 174 -19.59 13.43 8.26
C LEU A 174 -20.55 13.36 7.08
N TYR A 175 -21.08 14.52 6.70
CA TYR A 175 -22.02 14.65 5.60
C TYR A 175 -21.35 15.32 4.41
N PHE A 176 -21.78 14.93 3.23
CA PHE A 176 -21.37 15.56 1.99
C PHE A 176 -22.61 15.99 1.20
N TYR A 177 -22.62 17.24 0.79
CA TYR A 177 -23.52 17.77 -0.23
C TYR A 177 -22.99 17.39 -1.61
N ILE A 178 -23.83 16.70 -2.38
CA ILE A 178 -23.48 16.16 -3.69
C ILE A 178 -24.37 16.86 -4.72
N ASP A 179 -23.76 17.74 -5.50
CA ASP A 179 -24.40 18.34 -6.66
C ASP A 179 -24.17 17.46 -7.91
N PRO A 180 -24.82 17.78 -9.06
CA PRO A 180 -24.64 17.01 -10.29
C PRO A 180 -23.19 16.95 -10.79
N ALA A 181 -22.37 17.97 -10.52
CA ALA A 181 -20.97 18.00 -10.96
C ALA A 181 -20.10 17.05 -10.11
N ILE A 182 -20.24 17.08 -8.78
CA ILE A 182 -19.57 16.15 -7.88
C ILE A 182 -20.04 14.72 -8.16
N LYS A 183 -21.33 14.52 -8.45
CA LYS A 183 -21.85 13.21 -8.82
C LYS A 183 -21.20 12.69 -10.12
N TRP A 184 -20.97 13.56 -11.09
CA TRP A 184 -20.21 13.23 -12.30
C TRP A 184 -18.75 12.89 -12.00
N ASP A 185 -18.07 13.68 -11.17
CA ASP A 185 -16.68 13.40 -10.75
C ASP A 185 -16.57 12.01 -10.08
N ILE A 186 -17.53 11.65 -9.23
CA ILE A 186 -17.57 10.33 -8.56
C ILE A 186 -17.72 9.22 -9.60
N GLU A 187 -18.57 9.40 -10.61
CA GLU A 187 -18.77 8.39 -11.65
C GLU A 187 -17.52 8.21 -12.52
N MET A 188 -16.79 9.29 -12.79
CA MET A 188 -15.52 9.21 -13.49
C MET A 188 -14.45 8.50 -12.65
N ALA A 189 -14.36 8.84 -11.37
CA ALA A 189 -13.45 8.21 -10.42
C ALA A 189 -13.67 6.69 -10.30
N LYS A 190 -14.92 6.24 -10.34
CA LYS A 190 -15.27 4.82 -10.38
C LYS A 190 -14.70 4.14 -11.62
N GLN A 191 -14.97 4.69 -12.80
CA GLN A 191 -14.52 4.11 -14.07
C GLN A 191 -12.99 4.05 -14.14
N ASN A 192 -12.32 5.16 -13.78
CA ASN A 192 -10.86 5.23 -13.81
C ASN A 192 -10.23 4.26 -12.82
N LEU A 193 -10.77 4.15 -11.60
CA LEU A 193 -10.25 3.19 -10.62
C LEU A 193 -10.45 1.75 -11.08
N ASP A 194 -11.61 1.39 -11.62
CA ASP A 194 -11.86 0.03 -12.10
C ASP A 194 -10.93 -0.31 -13.29
N ILE A 195 -10.60 0.65 -14.17
CA ILE A 195 -9.57 0.47 -15.21
C ILE A 195 -8.21 0.15 -14.58
N LEU A 196 -7.75 0.95 -13.61
CA LEU A 196 -6.47 0.75 -12.93
C LEU A 196 -6.40 -0.61 -12.20
N ILE A 197 -7.50 -1.02 -11.57
CA ILE A 197 -7.59 -2.30 -10.85
C ILE A 197 -7.53 -3.47 -11.82
N ASN A 198 -8.24 -3.40 -12.95
CA ASN A 198 -8.22 -4.45 -13.96
C ASN A 198 -6.85 -4.57 -14.64
N ASP A 199 -6.10 -3.47 -14.72
CA ASP A 199 -4.76 -3.47 -15.29
C ASP A 199 -3.69 -3.96 -14.32
N LEU A 200 -3.94 -4.00 -13.00
CA LEU A 200 -2.93 -4.39 -12.01
C LEU A 200 -2.96 -5.90 -11.73
N ASP A 201 -1.86 -6.59 -12.05
CA ASP A 201 -1.61 -7.97 -11.65
C ASP A 201 -0.88 -8.00 -10.30
N ILE A 202 -1.36 -8.79 -9.34
CA ILE A 202 -0.80 -8.92 -7.99
C ILE A 202 -0.66 -10.39 -7.64
N THR A 203 0.57 -10.83 -7.37
CA THR A 203 0.87 -12.16 -6.85
C THR A 203 1.65 -12.06 -5.54
N CYS A 204 1.06 -12.53 -4.45
CA CYS A 204 1.73 -12.66 -3.16
C CYS A 204 1.96 -14.12 -2.82
N PHE A 205 3.16 -14.46 -2.37
CA PHE A 205 3.51 -15.83 -1.97
C PHE A 205 4.47 -15.83 -0.78
N ASN A 206 4.46 -16.93 -0.03
CA ASN A 206 5.35 -17.16 1.09
C ASN A 206 6.35 -18.26 0.71
N PHE A 207 7.62 -17.89 0.59
CA PHE A 207 8.70 -18.82 0.32
C PHE A 207 9.16 -19.50 1.62
N GLN A 208 8.75 -20.74 1.83
CA GLN A 208 8.92 -21.45 3.11
C GLN A 208 10.20 -22.29 3.26
N ARG A 209 11.01 -22.40 2.19
CA ARG A 209 12.16 -23.33 2.18
C ARG A 209 13.34 -22.81 3.02
N PHE A 210 13.51 -21.49 3.07
CA PHE A 210 14.44 -20.81 3.98
C PHE A 210 14.10 -19.32 4.11
N GLY A 211 14.64 -18.70 5.15
CA GLY A 211 14.59 -17.26 5.36
C GLY A 211 15.99 -16.65 5.47
N LYS A 212 16.10 -15.53 6.18
CA LYS A 212 17.37 -14.79 6.35
C LYS A 212 18.48 -15.59 7.04
N GLU A 213 18.16 -16.68 7.75
CA GLU A 213 19.18 -17.49 8.43
C GLU A 213 20.04 -18.32 7.48
N PHE A 214 19.52 -18.75 6.31
CA PHE A 214 20.31 -19.52 5.35
C PHE A 214 21.45 -18.69 4.72
N PRO A 215 21.19 -17.50 4.12
CA PRO A 215 22.27 -16.66 3.59
C PRO A 215 23.29 -16.25 4.67
N LYS A 216 22.83 -15.97 5.90
CA LYS A 216 23.71 -15.64 7.02
C LYS A 216 24.70 -16.76 7.36
N LYS A 217 24.26 -18.02 7.36
CA LYS A 217 25.14 -19.19 7.59
C LYS A 217 26.26 -19.28 6.56
N LEU A 218 25.96 -18.90 5.32
CA LEU A 218 26.91 -18.82 4.21
C LEU A 218 27.73 -17.52 4.20
N ARG A 219 27.57 -16.66 5.23
CA ARG A 219 28.22 -15.34 5.35
C ARG A 219 27.82 -14.35 4.25
N PHE A 220 26.64 -14.50 3.67
CA PHE A 220 26.03 -13.52 2.77
C PHE A 220 25.08 -12.58 3.50
N SER A 221 24.97 -11.35 3.00
CA SER A 221 23.86 -10.45 3.37
C SER A 221 22.54 -11.04 2.81
N PRO A 222 21.51 -11.28 3.64
CA PRO A 222 20.22 -11.80 3.17
C PRO A 222 19.58 -10.91 2.09
N ASN A 223 19.70 -9.59 2.23
CA ASN A 223 19.18 -8.64 1.25
C ASN A 223 19.91 -8.79 -0.09
N SER A 224 21.25 -8.82 -0.08
CA SER A 224 22.02 -9.00 -1.32
C SER A 224 21.75 -10.35 -1.99
N PHE A 225 21.57 -11.40 -1.19
CA PHE A 225 21.21 -12.73 -1.68
C PHE A 225 19.86 -12.74 -2.40
N ILE A 226 18.83 -12.16 -1.77
CA ILE A 226 17.48 -12.07 -2.37
C ILE A 226 17.50 -11.15 -3.59
N GLN A 227 18.20 -10.02 -3.55
CA GLN A 227 18.36 -9.15 -4.73
C GLN A 227 18.98 -9.91 -5.90
N MET A 228 20.05 -10.68 -5.68
CA MET A 228 20.65 -11.53 -6.72
C MET A 228 19.67 -12.57 -7.26
N ALA A 229 18.84 -13.18 -6.38
CA ALA A 229 17.80 -14.11 -6.80
C ALA A 229 16.74 -13.44 -7.68
N ILE A 230 16.30 -12.22 -7.32
CA ILE A 230 15.35 -11.43 -8.13
C ILE A 230 15.98 -11.09 -9.49
N GLN A 231 17.24 -10.64 -9.52
CA GLN A 231 17.94 -10.35 -10.79
C GLN A 231 18.06 -11.60 -11.68
N LEU A 232 18.40 -12.75 -11.10
CA LEU A 232 18.50 -14.01 -11.83
C LEU A 232 17.12 -14.49 -12.32
N ALA A 233 16.08 -14.35 -11.50
CA ALA A 233 14.71 -14.70 -11.87
C ALA A 233 14.18 -13.81 -13.00
N TYR A 234 14.47 -12.50 -12.94
CA TYR A 234 14.16 -11.55 -13.99
C TYR A 234 14.91 -11.92 -15.28
N TYR A 235 16.21 -12.18 -15.22
CA TYR A 235 17.02 -12.61 -16.38
C TYR A 235 16.57 -13.95 -17.00
N ARG A 236 16.04 -14.87 -16.19
CA ARG A 236 15.45 -16.14 -16.68
C ARG A 236 14.08 -15.93 -17.31
N SER A 237 13.33 -14.92 -16.86
CA SER A 237 11.95 -14.65 -17.31
C SER A 237 11.89 -13.73 -18.52
N ASP A 238 12.87 -12.84 -18.65
CA ASP A 238 13.00 -11.80 -19.68
C ASP A 238 14.38 -11.93 -20.35
N ALA A 239 14.41 -12.12 -21.67
CA ALA A 239 15.61 -12.55 -22.41
C ALA A 239 16.72 -11.49 -22.48
N VAL A 240 16.55 -10.31 -21.90
CA VAL A 240 17.50 -9.20 -21.98
C VAL A 240 17.46 -8.36 -20.70
N SER A 241 18.53 -8.38 -19.91
CA SER A 241 19.24 -7.18 -19.41
C SER A 241 20.27 -7.53 -18.34
N VAL A 242 21.48 -6.99 -18.51
CA VAL A 242 22.64 -7.11 -17.61
C VAL A 242 22.99 -5.70 -17.13
N GLN A 243 22.80 -5.40 -15.84
CA GLN A 243 23.40 -4.32 -15.01
C GLN A 243 22.49 -4.03 -13.81
N ALA A 244 22.90 -3.67 -12.58
CA ALA A 244 24.18 -3.67 -11.86
C ALA A 244 23.86 -3.61 -10.35
N LEU A 245 24.71 -4.19 -9.49
CA LEU A 245 24.55 -4.27 -8.03
C LEU A 245 25.83 -3.82 -7.32
N HIS A 246 25.96 -2.54 -6.94
CA HIS A 246 27.03 -2.10 -6.01
C HIS A 246 26.64 -0.99 -5.03
N GLY A 247 25.36 -0.58 -4.95
CA GLY A 247 24.88 0.27 -3.84
C GLY A 247 25.47 1.68 -3.74
N GLN A 248 26.16 2.17 -4.78
CA GLN A 248 26.61 3.56 -4.91
C GLN A 248 25.72 4.30 -5.92
N GLY A 249 24.44 4.47 -5.58
CA GLY A 249 23.47 5.10 -6.48
C GLY A 249 23.84 6.55 -6.78
N ILE A 250 23.97 6.89 -8.06
CA ILE A 250 24.25 8.26 -8.54
C ILE A 250 22.97 9.00 -8.93
N ASP A 251 21.82 8.32 -8.93
CA ASP A 251 20.54 8.79 -9.46
C ASP A 251 20.10 10.12 -8.84
N ARG A 252 20.17 10.24 -7.50
CA ARG A 252 19.82 11.48 -6.79
C ARG A 252 20.80 12.61 -7.07
N HIS A 253 22.08 12.29 -7.28
CA HIS A 253 23.08 13.29 -7.65
C HIS A 253 22.82 13.79 -9.08
N LEU A 254 22.56 12.89 -10.02
CA LEU A 254 22.18 13.22 -11.39
C LEU A 254 20.88 14.05 -11.45
N LEU A 255 19.87 13.67 -10.66
CA LEU A 255 18.64 14.45 -10.50
C LEU A 255 18.94 15.85 -9.95
N GLY A 256 19.76 15.95 -8.90
CA GLY A 256 20.17 17.24 -8.32
C GLY A 256 20.85 18.15 -9.33
N LEU A 257 21.79 17.62 -10.13
CA LEU A 257 22.46 18.37 -11.20
C LEU A 257 21.48 18.83 -12.29
N LYS A 258 20.50 17.99 -12.66
CA LYS A 258 19.45 18.37 -13.61
C LYS A 258 18.55 19.49 -13.06
N LEU A 259 18.15 19.38 -11.80
CA LEU A 259 17.31 20.39 -11.13
C LEU A 259 18.07 21.71 -10.93
N GLN A 260 19.37 21.66 -10.59
CA GLN A 260 20.21 22.85 -10.47
C GLN A 260 20.28 23.62 -11.80
N ALA A 261 20.45 22.92 -12.92
CA ALA A 261 20.44 23.56 -14.25
C ALA A 261 19.10 24.25 -14.55
N ILE A 262 17.98 23.66 -14.13
CA ILE A 262 16.64 24.26 -14.27
C ILE A 262 16.52 25.51 -13.40
N GLU A 263 16.93 25.43 -12.14
CA GLU A 263 16.84 26.53 -11.18
C GLU A 263 17.66 27.75 -11.63
N GLU A 264 18.84 27.52 -12.20
CA GLU A 264 19.71 28.57 -12.73
C GLU A 264 19.26 29.10 -14.11
N GLY A 265 18.19 28.57 -14.69
CA GLY A 265 17.72 28.94 -16.02
C GLY A 265 18.68 28.56 -17.15
N LEU A 266 19.56 27.59 -16.90
CA LEU A 266 20.50 27.05 -17.88
C LEU A 266 19.77 26.08 -18.82
N SER A 267 20.34 25.88 -20.01
CA SER A 267 19.91 24.78 -20.87
C SER A 267 20.23 23.45 -20.20
N ILE A 268 19.31 22.48 -20.30
CA ILE A 268 19.50 21.15 -19.73
C ILE A 268 20.77 20.51 -20.35
N PRO A 269 21.74 20.06 -19.54
CA PRO A 269 22.92 19.39 -20.05
C PRO A 269 22.58 18.19 -20.95
N ARG A 270 23.31 18.04 -22.06
CA ARG A 270 23.04 17.00 -23.08
C ARG A 270 23.01 15.58 -22.52
N MET A 271 23.77 15.30 -21.46
CA MET A 271 23.76 14.01 -20.78
C MET A 271 22.36 13.59 -20.30
N PHE A 272 21.52 14.54 -19.86
CA PHE A 272 20.14 14.25 -19.42
C PHE A 272 19.13 14.11 -20.56
N MET A 273 19.57 14.37 -21.81
CA MET A 273 18.81 14.14 -23.04
C MET A 273 19.32 12.91 -23.80
N ASP A 274 20.37 12.26 -23.30
CA ASP A 274 20.93 11.06 -23.90
C ASP A 274 19.97 9.87 -23.72
N THR A 275 19.82 9.06 -24.77
CA THR A 275 19.09 7.80 -24.72
C THR A 275 19.58 6.90 -23.58
N ALA A 276 20.88 6.91 -23.27
CA ALA A 276 21.45 6.15 -22.16
C ALA A 276 20.88 6.59 -20.80
N TYR A 277 20.64 7.89 -20.59
CA TYR A 277 20.00 8.40 -19.38
C TYR A 277 18.51 8.01 -19.34
N GLY A 278 17.83 8.05 -20.49
CA GLY A 278 16.47 7.54 -20.63
C GLY A 278 16.34 6.07 -20.22
N LEU A 279 17.23 5.21 -20.73
CA LEU A 279 17.27 3.79 -20.38
C LEU A 279 17.62 3.57 -18.89
N ALA A 280 18.61 4.30 -18.36
CA ALA A 280 19.05 4.16 -16.97
C ALA A 280 17.99 4.60 -15.94
N THR A 281 17.07 5.49 -16.33
CA THR A 281 15.98 5.99 -15.48
C THR A 281 14.63 5.32 -15.75
N HIS A 282 14.58 4.37 -16.69
CA HIS A 282 13.41 3.54 -16.99
C HIS A 282 13.47 2.23 -16.19
N TRP A 283 13.08 2.29 -14.92
CA TRP A 283 13.24 1.16 -13.99
C TRP A 283 12.18 0.07 -14.19
N LYS A 284 12.48 -0.88 -15.08
CA LYS A 284 11.65 -2.09 -15.29
C LYS A 284 11.50 -2.98 -14.07
N LEU A 285 12.37 -2.86 -13.07
CA LEU A 285 12.30 -3.65 -11.86
C LEU A 285 12.46 -2.74 -10.64
N ARG A 286 11.34 -2.41 -10.00
CA ARG A 286 11.32 -1.74 -8.70
C ARG A 286 11.39 -2.79 -7.61
N THR A 287 12.37 -2.73 -6.71
CA THR A 287 12.41 -3.63 -5.55
C THR A 287 12.41 -2.88 -4.23
N GLY A 288 11.89 -3.50 -3.18
CA GLY A 288 11.90 -2.93 -1.83
C GLY A 288 11.96 -4.02 -0.76
N GLN A 289 12.94 -3.92 0.13
CA GLN A 289 12.95 -4.72 1.36
C GLN A 289 12.23 -3.93 2.45
N VAL A 290 11.20 -4.54 3.06
CA VAL A 290 10.52 -3.97 4.23
C VAL A 290 10.61 -4.98 5.38
N PRO A 291 11.67 -4.92 6.20
CA PRO A 291 11.84 -5.85 7.29
C PRO A 291 10.88 -5.50 8.44
N THR A 292 10.06 -6.46 8.85
CA THR A 292 9.18 -6.38 10.02
C THR A 292 9.20 -7.73 10.73
N ASN A 293 9.05 -7.73 12.06
CA ASN A 293 8.91 -8.99 12.81
C ASN A 293 7.51 -9.60 12.67
N THR A 294 6.57 -8.82 12.15
CA THR A 294 5.22 -9.25 11.84
C THR A 294 5.21 -10.04 10.54
N ASP A 295 4.45 -11.13 10.54
CA ASP A 295 4.24 -11.99 9.39
C ASP A 295 3.36 -11.31 8.34
N SER A 296 3.97 -10.43 7.55
CA SER A 296 3.31 -9.53 6.61
C SER A 296 4.24 -9.12 5.48
N VAL A 297 3.66 -8.58 4.40
CA VAL A 297 4.40 -8.00 3.28
C VAL A 297 3.72 -6.73 2.79
N MET A 298 4.51 -5.73 2.43
CA MET A 298 4.03 -4.52 1.79
C MET A 298 3.88 -4.77 0.29
N CYS A 299 2.89 -4.17 -0.37
CA CYS A 299 2.66 -4.27 -1.80
C CYS A 299 2.56 -2.88 -2.43
N PHE A 300 3.13 -2.70 -3.62
CA PHE A 300 3.06 -1.46 -4.39
C PHE A 300 3.18 -1.77 -5.89
N GLY A 301 2.65 -0.91 -6.76
CA GLY A 301 2.70 -1.12 -8.21
C GLY A 301 4.05 -0.79 -8.87
N PRO A 302 4.25 -1.24 -10.13
CA PRO A 302 5.42 -0.89 -10.95
C PRO A 302 5.56 0.63 -11.19
N LEU A 303 6.76 1.08 -11.59
CA LEU A 303 7.01 2.49 -11.95
C LEU A 303 6.76 2.80 -13.42
N VAL A 304 6.80 1.77 -14.26
CA VAL A 304 6.66 1.85 -15.71
C VAL A 304 5.69 0.77 -16.20
N PRO A 305 4.95 0.99 -17.32
CA PRO A 305 3.97 0.03 -17.81
C PRO A 305 4.53 -1.36 -18.14
N ASP A 306 5.79 -1.43 -18.59
CA ASP A 306 6.50 -2.64 -19.00
C ASP A 306 7.45 -3.16 -17.91
N GLY A 307 7.07 -2.98 -16.64
CA GLY A 307 7.90 -3.31 -15.49
C GLY A 307 7.19 -4.11 -14.41
N TYR A 308 8.00 -4.53 -13.44
CA TYR A 308 7.59 -5.22 -12.23
C TYR A 308 7.88 -4.38 -10.99
N ALA A 309 7.12 -4.64 -9.93
CA ALA A 309 7.50 -4.29 -8.57
C ALA A 309 7.56 -5.54 -7.70
N VAL A 310 8.64 -5.69 -6.95
CA VAL A 310 8.87 -6.81 -6.02
C VAL A 310 9.20 -6.28 -4.64
N CYS A 311 8.31 -6.52 -3.69
CA CYS A 311 8.54 -6.22 -2.28
C CYS A 311 8.70 -7.52 -1.50
N TYR A 312 9.53 -7.50 -0.45
CA TYR A 312 9.76 -8.69 0.35
C TYR A 312 10.10 -8.39 1.81
N ASN A 313 9.75 -9.35 2.65
CA ASN A 313 10.01 -9.35 4.09
C ASN A 313 10.69 -10.66 4.52
N PRO A 314 12.01 -10.68 4.71
CA PRO A 314 12.74 -11.87 5.14
C PRO A 314 12.54 -12.18 6.62
N GLN A 315 11.87 -13.29 6.91
CA GLN A 315 11.77 -13.89 8.24
C GLN A 315 12.95 -14.83 8.51
N PRO A 316 13.12 -15.36 9.74
CA PRO A 316 14.22 -16.30 10.04
C PRO A 316 14.26 -17.52 9.09
N ASP A 317 13.10 -18.13 8.86
CA ASP A 317 12.93 -19.43 8.20
C ASP A 317 12.15 -19.38 6.88
N HIS A 318 11.55 -18.25 6.55
CA HIS A 318 10.81 -18.04 5.30
C HIS A 318 10.93 -16.59 4.80
N VAL A 319 10.39 -16.29 3.62
CA VAL A 319 10.34 -14.93 3.06
C VAL A 319 8.99 -14.67 2.42
N HIS A 320 8.31 -13.60 2.84
CA HIS A 320 7.11 -13.14 2.12
C HIS A 320 7.50 -12.28 0.93
N PHE A 321 6.84 -12.50 -0.20
CA PHE A 321 6.99 -11.72 -1.42
C PHE A 321 5.65 -11.18 -1.89
N SER A 322 5.66 -9.96 -2.42
CA SER A 322 4.61 -9.45 -3.31
C SER A 322 5.25 -9.07 -4.64
N VAL A 323 4.72 -9.59 -5.74
CA VAL A 323 5.11 -9.27 -7.11
C VAL A 323 3.90 -8.61 -7.78
N THR A 324 4.11 -7.48 -8.44
CA THR A 324 3.08 -6.82 -9.24
C THR A 324 3.57 -6.47 -10.63
N ALA A 325 2.68 -6.48 -11.61
CA ALA A 325 2.90 -6.09 -13.00
C ALA A 325 1.65 -5.40 -13.56
N PHE A 326 1.71 -4.88 -14.78
CA PHE A 326 0.53 -4.36 -15.49
C PHE A 326 0.12 -5.29 -16.63
N ASN A 327 -1.16 -5.63 -16.70
CA ASN A 327 -1.75 -6.52 -17.71
C ASN A 327 -1.71 -5.90 -19.12
N CYS A 328 -1.61 -4.57 -19.24
CA CYS A 328 -1.44 -3.89 -20.51
C CYS A 328 -0.10 -4.20 -21.20
N CYS A 329 0.87 -4.79 -20.51
CA CYS A 329 2.13 -5.25 -21.09
C CYS A 329 2.17 -6.78 -21.16
N GLU A 330 2.08 -7.33 -22.38
CA GLU A 330 2.12 -8.78 -22.64
C GLU A 330 3.45 -9.44 -22.23
N ASP A 331 4.53 -8.65 -22.14
CA ASP A 331 5.86 -9.13 -21.71
C ASP A 331 5.96 -9.32 -20.19
N THR A 332 5.02 -8.75 -19.42
CA THR A 332 5.02 -8.83 -17.96
C THR A 332 3.92 -9.72 -17.41
N ASN A 333 4.24 -10.55 -16.41
CA ASN A 333 3.28 -11.41 -15.73
C ASN A 333 3.75 -11.70 -14.30
N ALA A 334 3.02 -11.23 -13.28
CA ALA A 334 3.46 -11.29 -11.90
C ALA A 334 3.52 -12.74 -11.39
N GLU A 335 2.58 -13.59 -11.81
CA GLU A 335 2.53 -15.01 -11.45
C GLU A 335 3.73 -15.78 -12.02
N LYS A 336 4.08 -15.56 -13.29
CA LYS A 336 5.27 -16.14 -13.93
C LYS A 336 6.55 -15.72 -13.22
N LEU A 337 6.72 -14.43 -12.93
CA LEU A 337 7.92 -13.96 -12.23
C LEU A 337 7.98 -14.51 -10.79
N ALA A 338 6.85 -14.63 -10.10
CA ALA A 338 6.79 -15.23 -8.77
C ALA A 338 7.22 -16.71 -8.78
N VAL A 339 6.71 -17.51 -9.70
CA VAL A 339 7.09 -18.92 -9.87
C VAL A 339 8.58 -19.04 -10.23
N THR A 340 9.09 -18.21 -11.15
CA THR A 340 10.52 -18.21 -11.50
C THR A 340 11.39 -17.80 -10.32
N LEU A 341 10.96 -16.81 -9.52
CA LEU A 341 11.68 -16.36 -8.34
C LEU A 341 11.74 -17.45 -7.26
N GLU A 342 10.63 -18.12 -7.01
CA GLU A 342 10.57 -19.25 -6.09
C GLU A 342 11.53 -20.37 -6.54
N SER A 343 11.44 -20.82 -7.79
CA SER A 343 12.36 -21.83 -8.35
C SER A 343 13.81 -21.38 -8.30
N THR A 344 14.09 -20.09 -8.56
CA THR A 344 15.45 -19.56 -8.52
C THR A 344 16.04 -19.55 -7.11
N LEU A 345 15.23 -19.23 -6.09
CA LEU A 345 15.66 -19.31 -4.70
C LEU A 345 15.95 -20.76 -4.29
N GLN A 346 15.14 -21.72 -4.77
CA GLN A 346 15.35 -23.15 -4.57
C GLN A 346 16.67 -23.61 -5.20
N ASP A 347 16.92 -23.28 -6.46
CA ASP A 347 18.16 -23.59 -7.17
C ASP A 347 19.39 -23.01 -6.46
N LEU A 348 19.31 -21.75 -6.00
CA LEU A 348 20.41 -21.10 -5.28
C LEU A 348 20.68 -21.77 -3.94
N GLN A 349 19.65 -22.26 -3.24
CA GLN A 349 19.86 -23.05 -2.04
C GLN A 349 20.57 -24.36 -2.35
N ASP A 350 20.11 -25.09 -3.37
CA ASP A 350 20.66 -26.40 -3.74
C ASP A 350 22.11 -26.29 -4.23
N LEU A 351 22.44 -25.20 -4.95
CA LEU A 351 23.80 -24.90 -5.40
C LEU A 351 24.75 -24.60 -4.24
N LEU A 352 24.26 -23.95 -3.18
CA LEU A 352 25.09 -23.44 -2.08
C LEU A 352 25.04 -24.30 -0.81
N GLN A 353 24.16 -25.30 -0.78
CA GLN A 353 24.18 -26.32 0.27
C GLN A 353 25.50 -27.10 0.19
N PRO A 354 26.19 -27.31 1.33
CA PRO A 354 27.36 -28.17 1.35
C PRO A 354 26.99 -29.58 0.87
N ALA A 355 27.80 -30.15 -0.04
CA ALA A 355 27.68 -31.57 -0.33
C ALA A 355 27.88 -32.36 0.98
N VAL A 356 26.90 -33.21 1.30
CA VAL A 356 26.89 -34.07 2.50
C VAL A 356 28.06 -35.03 2.47
#